data_AF-A0A150U210-F1
#
_entry.id   AF-A0A150U210-F1
#
_cell.length_a   1.000
_cell.length_b   1.000
_cell.length_c   1.000
_cell.angle_alpha   90.00
_cell.angle_beta   90.00
_cell.angle_gamma   90.00
#
_symmetry.space_group_name_H-M   'P 1'
#
loop_
_entity.id
_entity.type
_entity.pdbx_description
1 polymer ?
#
loop_
_entity_poly.entity_id
_entity_poly.type
_entity_poly.pdbx_seq_one_letter_code
_entity_poly.pdbx_strand_id
1 'polypeptide(L)'
;AVWAARPAPPSPLPASPPPAPSAPPRRGSAIPRLLDRRLLVLAPLLGPLVVPALNQLLAGHPTSSTTTVKWLLGNPNYDGPALRDALLQNIRLLVTDVLDGGQWTAVFLPEGSAVVIALGAVALAVAAHRRGRPAHAAIVAALALGALLPCTYLSFLWNRVRYVWPFAPAWLVMAACLARELGDAAQRVRRSLHYVTPLIAGTFAGALAARLPWAIHDLANSARAIDRQQVWLGRWAAQHLPEDARIGVNDTGALAYFSGRRTFDVVGLTTEGEARYWVAGAGSRFEHYEKLPPERRPTHFIVYPHWMACAPVLGRELVDATVEDQAILGGTTMIAYEARWDLLGSGALPVRSAPGERILDEVDVSDLESEAAHGYALEPLADQRNVAVALAAPESDAPGEVDRARAEIADGGRYYRAADRFVVHVAAPPAEARLVMRVASDDGAELAISVAGEEAGTAEVPAGTWVERAVALPAARLSGATPIAITLRRGAGFHAFHYWIVGR
;
A
#
# COMPACT_ATOMS: atom_id res chain seq x y z
N ALA A 1 -42.81 -91.70 -11.34
CA ALA A 1 -44.11 -91.66 -10.65
C ALA A 1 -44.62 -90.22 -10.63
N VAL A 2 -45.84 -90.02 -11.12
CA VAL A 2 -46.75 -88.88 -10.87
C VAL A 2 -46.43 -87.53 -11.54
N TRP A 3 -47.13 -87.30 -12.65
CA TRP A 3 -47.68 -86.02 -13.11
C TRP A 3 -48.38 -85.24 -11.99
N ALA A 4 -48.20 -83.90 -11.93
CA ALA A 4 -49.11 -83.02 -11.20
C ALA A 4 -49.45 -81.77 -12.05
N ALA A 5 -50.72 -81.41 -12.03
CA ALA A 5 -51.46 -80.61 -13.01
C ALA A 5 -51.13 -79.11 -13.03
N ARG A 6 -51.39 -78.50 -14.20
CA ARG A 6 -51.45 -77.04 -14.42
C ARG A 6 -52.71 -76.42 -13.77
N PRO A 7 -52.62 -75.23 -13.13
CA PRO A 7 -53.79 -74.44 -12.77
C PRO A 7 -54.32 -73.59 -13.94
N ALA A 8 -55.64 -73.37 -13.94
CA ALA A 8 -56.41 -72.64 -14.94
C ALA A 8 -56.21 -71.10 -14.88
N PRO A 9 -56.42 -70.38 -16.00
CA PRO A 9 -56.29 -68.91 -16.04
C PRO A 9 -57.49 -68.19 -15.40
N PRO A 10 -57.27 -67.03 -14.75
CA PRO A 10 -58.35 -66.22 -14.17
C PRO A 10 -59.12 -65.40 -15.21
N SER A 11 -60.42 -65.20 -14.93
CA SER A 11 -61.42 -64.48 -15.71
C SER A 11 -61.13 -62.97 -15.89
N PRO A 12 -61.59 -62.34 -16.99
CA PRO A 12 -61.38 -60.92 -17.26
C PRO A 12 -62.23 -60.01 -16.35
N LEU A 13 -61.59 -58.92 -15.86
CA LEU A 13 -62.20 -57.85 -15.06
C LEU A 13 -63.04 -56.88 -15.94
N PRO A 14 -64.08 -56.23 -15.35
CA PRO A 14 -65.02 -55.38 -16.07
C PRO A 14 -64.43 -54.03 -16.52
N ALA A 15 -64.99 -53.49 -17.61
CA ALA A 15 -64.56 -52.28 -18.30
C ALA A 15 -64.69 -50.99 -17.45
N SER A 16 -63.67 -50.12 -17.55
CA SER A 16 -63.60 -48.80 -16.90
C SER A 16 -64.60 -47.79 -17.49
N PRO A 17 -65.12 -46.85 -16.68
CA PRO A 17 -66.01 -45.78 -17.16
C PRO A 17 -65.24 -44.70 -17.97
N PRO A 18 -65.94 -43.93 -18.83
CA PRO A 18 -65.32 -42.94 -19.71
C PRO A 18 -64.78 -41.72 -18.95
N PRO A 19 -63.75 -41.03 -19.47
CA PRO A 19 -63.11 -39.91 -18.81
C PRO A 19 -63.99 -38.65 -18.81
N ALA A 20 -63.95 -37.90 -17.72
CA ALA A 20 -64.60 -36.60 -17.58
C ALA A 20 -63.92 -35.53 -18.48
N PRO A 21 -64.66 -34.51 -18.96
CA PRO A 21 -64.12 -33.47 -19.83
C PRO A 21 -63.07 -32.61 -19.11
N SER A 22 -61.99 -32.30 -19.81
CA SER A 22 -60.88 -31.49 -19.34
C SER A 22 -61.30 -30.04 -19.10
N ALA A 23 -61.08 -29.55 -17.88
CA ALA A 23 -61.20 -28.14 -17.55
C ALA A 23 -60.16 -27.30 -18.33
N PRO A 24 -60.50 -26.08 -18.78
CA PRO A 24 -59.55 -25.23 -19.49
C PRO A 24 -58.39 -24.80 -18.57
N PRO A 25 -57.18 -24.62 -19.11
CA PRO A 25 -56.02 -24.27 -18.30
C PRO A 25 -56.21 -22.88 -17.69
N ARG A 26 -56.24 -22.81 -16.35
CA ARG A 26 -56.12 -21.55 -15.61
C ARG A 26 -54.78 -20.91 -16.00
N ARG A 27 -54.84 -19.76 -16.68
CA ARG A 27 -53.70 -18.85 -16.84
C ARG A 27 -53.33 -18.25 -15.48
N GLY A 28 -52.64 -19.04 -14.67
CA GLY A 28 -51.95 -18.56 -13.47
C GLY A 28 -50.63 -17.91 -13.87
N SER A 29 -50.43 -16.67 -13.42
CA SER A 29 -49.26 -15.82 -13.62
C SER A 29 -47.94 -16.53 -13.23
N ALA A 30 -47.28 -17.18 -14.18
CA ALA A 30 -45.95 -17.78 -14.00
C ALA A 30 -44.80 -16.76 -14.20
N ILE A 31 -45.11 -15.47 -14.33
CA ILE A 31 -44.15 -14.43 -14.73
C ILE A 31 -43.40 -13.76 -13.53
N PRO A 32 -43.91 -13.67 -12.28
CA PRO A 32 -43.13 -13.04 -11.21
C PRO A 32 -41.93 -13.87 -10.72
N ARG A 33 -42.05 -15.21 -10.69
CA ARG A 33 -41.03 -16.10 -10.06
C ARG A 33 -39.74 -16.30 -10.87
N LEU A 34 -39.75 -16.00 -12.17
CA LEU A 34 -38.58 -16.13 -13.06
C LEU A 34 -37.67 -14.89 -13.00
N LEU A 35 -38.24 -13.71 -12.76
CA LEU A 35 -37.47 -12.48 -12.55
C LEU A 35 -36.73 -12.53 -11.21
N ASP A 36 -37.38 -13.01 -10.14
CA ASP A 36 -36.76 -13.18 -8.82
C ASP A 36 -35.53 -14.10 -8.86
N ARG A 37 -35.59 -15.23 -9.58
CA ARG A 37 -34.45 -16.15 -9.71
C ARG A 37 -33.32 -15.61 -10.59
N ARG A 38 -33.62 -14.76 -11.58
CA ARG A 38 -32.59 -14.13 -12.43
C ARG A 38 -31.87 -12.99 -11.71
N LEU A 39 -32.56 -12.27 -10.83
CA LEU A 39 -31.95 -11.24 -9.98
C LEU A 39 -31.00 -11.85 -8.95
N LEU A 40 -31.31 -13.05 -8.42
CA LEU A 40 -30.38 -13.79 -7.55
C LEU A 40 -29.06 -14.17 -8.25
N VAL A 41 -29.02 -14.28 -9.58
CA VAL A 41 -27.78 -14.49 -10.34
C VAL A 41 -26.86 -13.26 -10.29
N LEU A 42 -27.41 -12.08 -10.01
CA LEU A 42 -26.63 -10.84 -9.83
C LEU A 42 -26.13 -10.65 -8.40
N ALA A 43 -26.63 -11.42 -7.43
CA ALA A 43 -26.22 -11.30 -6.02
C ALA A 43 -24.69 -11.42 -5.81
N PRO A 44 -23.95 -12.29 -6.52
CA PRO A 44 -22.49 -12.33 -6.44
C PRO A 44 -21.79 -11.02 -6.87
N LEU A 45 -22.43 -10.16 -7.68
CA LEU A 45 -21.89 -8.85 -8.05
C LEU A 45 -21.86 -7.88 -6.87
N LEU A 46 -22.57 -8.17 -5.78
CA LEU A 46 -22.46 -7.43 -4.51
C LEU A 46 -21.27 -7.88 -3.67
N GLY A 47 -20.61 -8.99 -4.02
CA GLY A 47 -19.45 -9.53 -3.32
C GLY A 47 -18.35 -8.50 -3.00
N PRO A 48 -17.97 -7.62 -3.94
CA PRO A 48 -16.99 -6.55 -3.67
C PRO A 48 -17.39 -5.56 -2.57
N LEU A 49 -18.68 -5.45 -2.22
CA LEU A 49 -19.18 -4.58 -1.15
C LEU A 49 -19.16 -5.24 0.23
N VAL A 50 -19.03 -6.57 0.29
CA VAL A 50 -19.07 -7.33 1.55
C VAL A 50 -17.90 -6.96 2.45
N VAL A 51 -16.67 -6.95 1.90
CA VAL A 51 -15.47 -6.64 2.70
C VAL A 51 -15.48 -5.20 3.22
N PRO A 52 -15.75 -4.17 2.40
CA PRO A 52 -15.89 -2.81 2.90
C PRO A 52 -16.99 -2.65 3.96
N ALA A 53 -18.13 -3.31 3.78
CA ALA A 53 -19.20 -3.28 4.78
C ALA A 53 -18.79 -3.93 6.11
N LEU A 54 -18.05 -5.05 6.05
CA LEU A 54 -17.49 -5.70 7.24
C LEU A 54 -16.46 -4.82 7.95
N ASN A 55 -15.56 -4.17 7.20
CA ASN A 55 -14.61 -3.22 7.79
C ASN A 55 -15.35 -2.06 8.46
N GLN A 56 -16.37 -1.51 7.79
CA GLN A 56 -17.18 -0.42 8.37
C GLN A 56 -17.85 -0.84 9.69
N LEU A 57 -18.35 -2.08 9.75
CA LEU A 57 -19.02 -2.63 10.92
C LEU A 57 -18.06 -2.94 12.07
N LEU A 58 -16.87 -3.49 11.77
CA LEU A 58 -15.95 -4.02 12.78
C LEU A 58 -14.86 -3.02 13.20
N ALA A 59 -14.42 -2.16 12.29
CA ALA A 59 -13.32 -1.21 12.49
C ALA A 59 -13.77 0.26 12.38
N GLY A 60 -15.01 0.52 11.96
CA GLY A 60 -15.56 1.89 11.87
C GLY A 60 -15.20 2.65 10.59
N HIS A 61 -14.46 2.03 9.67
CA HIS A 61 -14.12 2.58 8.34
C HIS A 61 -14.19 1.50 7.26
N PRO A 62 -14.48 1.83 5.99
CA PRO A 62 -14.74 0.80 4.96
C PRO A 62 -13.46 0.27 4.30
N THR A 63 -12.32 0.91 4.55
CA THR A 63 -11.04 0.58 3.93
C THR A 63 -10.28 -0.49 4.72
N SER A 64 -9.58 -1.38 4.02
CA SER A 64 -8.62 -2.27 4.68
C SER A 64 -7.30 -1.54 4.88
N SER A 65 -6.51 -1.91 5.88
CA SER A 65 -5.17 -1.36 6.10
C SER A 65 -4.25 -1.63 4.90
N THR A 66 -4.44 -2.75 4.19
CA THR A 66 -3.75 -3.05 2.92
C THR A 66 -4.09 -2.03 1.83
N THR A 67 -5.36 -1.61 1.72
CA THR A 67 -5.78 -0.58 0.77
C THR A 67 -5.09 0.74 1.10
N THR A 68 -5.07 1.14 2.38
CA THR A 68 -4.38 2.36 2.83
C THR A 68 -2.91 2.34 2.46
N VAL A 69 -2.19 1.25 2.76
CA VAL A 69 -0.74 1.14 2.52
C VAL A 69 -0.38 1.07 1.03
N LYS A 70 -1.20 0.39 0.21
CA LYS A 70 -0.77 -0.03 -1.13
C LYS A 70 -1.48 0.65 -2.28
N TRP A 71 -2.62 1.31 -2.07
CA TRP A 71 -3.42 1.80 -3.18
C TRP A 71 -3.05 3.23 -3.57
N LEU A 72 -2.59 3.44 -4.81
CA LEU A 72 -2.19 4.77 -5.31
C LEU A 72 -3.37 5.74 -5.31
N LEU A 73 -4.56 5.28 -5.71
CA LEU A 73 -5.75 6.13 -5.79
C LEU A 73 -6.20 6.65 -4.43
N GLY A 74 -5.84 5.97 -3.34
CA GLY A 74 -6.15 6.37 -1.97
C GLY A 74 -5.00 7.08 -1.25
N ASN A 75 -3.85 7.28 -1.91
CA ASN A 75 -2.68 7.89 -1.28
C ASN A 75 -2.75 9.43 -1.42
N PRO A 76 -2.84 10.18 -0.30
CA PRO A 76 -2.98 11.64 -0.34
C PRO A 76 -1.74 12.37 -0.88
N ASN A 77 -0.58 11.70 -0.95
CA ASN A 77 0.66 12.29 -1.45
C ASN A 77 0.74 12.31 -2.99
N TYR A 78 -0.18 11.66 -3.70
CA TYR A 78 -0.18 11.61 -5.16
C TYR A 78 -1.30 12.50 -5.70
N ASP A 79 -0.92 13.67 -6.22
CA ASP A 79 -1.83 14.59 -6.89
C ASP A 79 -2.21 14.08 -8.30
N GLY A 80 -3.11 14.78 -8.99
CA GLY A 80 -3.62 14.35 -10.31
C GLY A 80 -2.51 13.99 -11.33
N PRO A 81 -1.53 14.88 -11.56
CA PRO A 81 -0.37 14.57 -12.42
C PRO A 81 0.49 13.41 -11.92
N ALA A 82 0.96 13.42 -10.67
CA ALA A 82 1.84 12.37 -10.15
C ALA A 82 1.16 11.00 -10.13
N LEU A 83 -0.14 10.96 -9.78
CA LEU A 83 -0.96 9.76 -9.82
C LEU A 83 -1.07 9.23 -11.25
N ARG A 84 -1.40 10.09 -12.22
CA ARG A 84 -1.50 9.69 -13.63
C ARG A 84 -0.18 9.10 -14.13
N ASP A 85 0.94 9.74 -13.82
CA ASP A 85 2.26 9.29 -14.27
C ASP A 85 2.62 7.93 -13.65
N ALA A 86 2.37 7.74 -12.35
CA ALA A 86 2.57 6.45 -11.68
C ALA A 86 1.70 5.34 -12.30
N LEU A 87 0.41 5.62 -12.57
CA LEU A 87 -0.50 4.66 -13.20
C LEU A 87 -0.03 4.29 -14.62
N LEU A 88 0.35 5.28 -15.43
CA LEU A 88 0.85 5.06 -16.79
C LEU A 88 2.17 4.28 -16.79
N GLN A 89 3.07 4.55 -15.84
CA GLN A 89 4.30 3.80 -15.67
C GLN A 89 4.01 2.33 -15.34
N ASN A 90 3.10 2.06 -14.41
CA ASN A 90 2.70 0.70 -14.05
C ASN A 90 2.04 -0.03 -15.23
N ILE A 91 1.15 0.63 -15.97
CA ILE A 91 0.52 0.05 -17.18
C ILE A 91 1.57 -0.26 -18.24
N ARG A 92 2.50 0.66 -18.48
CA ARG A 92 3.60 0.46 -19.43
C ARG A 92 4.42 -0.75 -19.02
N LEU A 93 4.85 -0.82 -17.76
CA LEU A 93 5.62 -1.93 -17.24
C LEU A 93 4.87 -3.26 -17.31
N LEU A 94 3.56 -3.27 -17.04
CA LEU A 94 2.72 -4.45 -17.20
C LEU A 94 2.82 -4.97 -18.64
N VAL A 95 2.63 -4.11 -19.63
CA VAL A 95 2.57 -4.52 -21.04
C VAL A 95 3.95 -4.83 -21.62
N THR A 96 4.97 -4.05 -21.31
CA THR A 96 6.30 -4.16 -21.96
C THR A 96 7.24 -5.12 -21.27
N ASP A 97 7.00 -5.49 -20.00
CA ASP A 97 7.88 -6.40 -19.25
C ASP A 97 7.08 -7.57 -18.66
N VAL A 98 6.12 -7.30 -17.79
CA VAL A 98 5.44 -8.35 -17.00
C VAL A 98 4.71 -9.36 -17.90
N LEU A 99 3.93 -8.89 -18.87
CA LEU A 99 3.19 -9.78 -19.79
C LEU A 99 4.08 -10.39 -20.88
N ASP A 100 5.25 -9.82 -21.13
CA ASP A 100 6.15 -10.29 -22.18
C ASP A 100 7.15 -11.35 -21.71
N GLY A 101 7.20 -11.65 -20.41
CA GLY A 101 8.21 -12.53 -19.84
C GLY A 101 9.55 -11.82 -19.61
N GLY A 102 9.50 -10.51 -19.39
CA GLY A 102 10.65 -9.66 -19.08
C GLY A 102 11.19 -9.88 -17.67
N GLN A 103 11.95 -8.92 -17.15
CA GLN A 103 12.71 -9.06 -15.91
C GLN A 103 11.87 -9.57 -14.73
N TRP A 104 10.64 -9.08 -14.58
CA TRP A 104 9.80 -9.40 -13.42
C TRP A 104 9.12 -10.76 -13.50
N THR A 105 9.02 -11.35 -14.70
CA THR A 105 8.30 -12.61 -14.95
C THR A 105 9.12 -13.65 -15.68
N ALA A 106 10.40 -13.42 -15.98
CA ALA A 106 11.28 -14.34 -16.70
C ALA A 106 11.36 -15.75 -16.10
N VAL A 107 11.18 -15.86 -14.78
CA VAL A 107 11.15 -17.14 -14.05
C VAL A 107 9.86 -17.94 -14.32
N PHE A 108 8.80 -17.29 -14.78
CA PHE A 108 7.47 -17.89 -14.99
C PHE A 108 7.03 -17.93 -16.46
N LEU A 109 7.36 -16.88 -17.23
CA LEU A 109 6.90 -16.67 -18.60
C LEU A 109 8.09 -16.64 -19.57
N PRO A 110 7.95 -17.27 -20.76
CA PRO A 110 8.88 -17.07 -21.86
C PRO A 110 8.86 -15.64 -22.40
N GLU A 111 10.01 -15.16 -22.88
CA GLU A 111 10.11 -13.89 -23.62
C GLU A 111 9.23 -13.92 -24.89
N GLY A 112 8.61 -12.79 -25.23
CA GLY A 112 7.67 -12.67 -26.35
C GLY A 112 6.24 -13.12 -26.02
N SER A 113 5.93 -13.41 -24.75
CA SER A 113 4.59 -13.84 -24.34
C SER A 113 3.50 -12.81 -24.64
N ALA A 114 3.84 -11.52 -24.71
CA ALA A 114 2.85 -10.48 -24.98
C ALA A 114 2.29 -10.59 -26.41
N VAL A 115 3.10 -11.04 -27.37
CA VAL A 115 2.65 -11.29 -28.76
C VAL A 115 1.61 -12.41 -28.80
N VAL A 116 1.85 -13.51 -28.06
CA VAL A 116 0.92 -14.63 -27.97
C VAL A 116 -0.39 -14.18 -27.34
N ILE A 117 -0.33 -13.37 -26.28
CA ILE A 117 -1.52 -12.82 -25.60
C ILE A 117 -2.29 -11.90 -26.56
N ALA A 118 -1.62 -11.00 -27.28
CA ALA A 118 -2.25 -10.08 -28.23
C ALA A 118 -2.94 -10.82 -29.38
N LEU A 119 -2.26 -11.79 -30.00
CA LEU A 119 -2.85 -12.65 -31.04
C LEU A 119 -3.99 -13.51 -30.48
N GLY A 120 -3.86 -13.97 -29.24
CA GLY A 120 -4.90 -14.69 -28.51
C GLY A 120 -6.15 -13.85 -28.25
N ALA A 121 -6.01 -12.56 -27.96
CA ALA A 121 -7.15 -11.64 -27.81
C ALA A 121 -7.93 -11.49 -29.12
N VAL A 122 -7.22 -11.37 -30.25
CA VAL A 122 -7.84 -11.37 -31.59
C VAL A 122 -8.54 -12.70 -31.87
N ALA A 123 -7.87 -13.83 -31.60
CA ALA A 123 -8.43 -15.15 -31.79
C ALA A 123 -9.66 -15.41 -30.91
N LEU A 124 -9.68 -14.88 -29.68
CA LEU A 124 -10.84 -14.92 -28.80
C LEU A 124 -12.06 -14.23 -29.43
N ALA A 125 -11.88 -13.01 -29.97
CA ALA A 125 -12.96 -12.29 -30.65
C ALA A 125 -13.48 -13.03 -31.88
N VAL A 126 -12.58 -13.57 -32.71
CA VAL A 126 -12.93 -14.39 -33.89
C VAL A 126 -13.69 -15.65 -33.48
N ALA A 127 -13.17 -16.39 -32.49
CA ALA A 127 -13.81 -17.60 -31.98
C ALA A 127 -15.20 -17.30 -31.40
N ALA A 128 -15.35 -16.19 -30.68
CA ALA A 128 -16.62 -15.77 -30.10
C ALA A 128 -17.67 -15.48 -31.16
N HIS A 129 -17.29 -14.76 -32.21
CA HIS A 129 -18.17 -14.46 -33.33
C HIS A 129 -18.58 -15.74 -34.08
N ARG A 130 -17.60 -16.57 -34.46
CA ARG A 130 -17.85 -17.83 -35.20
C ARG A 130 -18.71 -18.82 -34.44
N ARG A 131 -18.59 -18.86 -33.11
CA ARG A 131 -19.28 -19.85 -32.25
C ARG A 131 -20.54 -19.28 -31.59
N GLY A 132 -20.91 -18.03 -31.86
CA GLY A 132 -22.08 -17.38 -31.26
C GLY A 132 -21.99 -17.25 -29.73
N ARG A 133 -20.79 -17.00 -29.18
CA ARG A 133 -20.55 -16.88 -27.72
C ARG A 133 -19.92 -15.55 -27.30
N PRO A 134 -20.48 -14.39 -27.69
CA PRO A 134 -19.91 -13.08 -27.37
C PRO A 134 -19.83 -12.83 -25.85
N ALA A 135 -20.82 -13.28 -25.08
CA ALA A 135 -20.82 -13.11 -23.62
C ALA A 135 -19.64 -13.82 -22.93
N HIS A 136 -19.25 -15.01 -23.41
CA HIS A 136 -18.12 -15.74 -22.83
C HIS A 136 -16.81 -15.02 -23.11
N ALA A 137 -16.64 -14.51 -24.33
CA ALA A 137 -15.46 -13.72 -24.68
C ALA A 137 -15.40 -12.40 -23.92
N ALA A 138 -16.53 -11.74 -23.70
CA ALA A 138 -16.60 -10.53 -22.87
C ALA A 138 -16.13 -10.81 -21.43
N ILE A 139 -16.53 -11.93 -20.83
CA ILE A 139 -16.07 -12.33 -19.49
C ILE A 139 -14.55 -12.62 -19.48
N VAL A 140 -14.05 -13.38 -20.46
CA VAL A 140 -12.61 -13.67 -20.55
C VAL A 140 -11.80 -12.40 -20.77
N ALA A 141 -12.27 -11.51 -21.64
CA ALA A 141 -11.63 -10.22 -21.89
C ALA A 141 -11.67 -9.33 -20.64
N ALA A 142 -12.79 -9.27 -19.91
CA ALA A 142 -12.90 -8.53 -18.66
C ALA A 142 -11.93 -9.07 -17.59
N LEU A 143 -11.79 -10.40 -17.47
CA LEU A 143 -10.81 -11.02 -16.57
C LEU A 143 -9.37 -10.69 -17.00
N ALA A 144 -9.06 -10.76 -18.29
CA ALA A 144 -7.73 -10.41 -18.80
C ALA A 144 -7.38 -8.93 -18.55
N LEU A 145 -8.34 -8.03 -18.79
CA LEU A 145 -8.22 -6.60 -18.51
C LEU A 145 -8.19 -6.31 -17.00
N GLY A 146 -8.69 -7.22 -16.17
CA GLY A 146 -8.58 -7.14 -14.71
C GLY A 146 -7.13 -7.02 -14.22
N ALA A 147 -6.14 -7.45 -15.01
CA ALA A 147 -4.72 -7.25 -14.72
C ALA A 147 -4.28 -5.78 -14.69
N LEU A 148 -5.12 -4.85 -15.18
CA LEU A 148 -4.91 -3.41 -15.00
C LEU A 148 -5.22 -2.93 -13.58
N LEU A 149 -6.00 -3.69 -12.78
CA LEU A 149 -6.33 -3.32 -11.40
C LEU A 149 -5.07 -3.26 -10.51
N PRO A 150 -4.16 -4.26 -10.51
CA PRO A 150 -2.87 -4.14 -9.84
C PRO A 150 -2.06 -2.91 -10.22
N CYS A 151 -2.16 -2.39 -11.45
CA CYS A 151 -1.44 -1.17 -11.86
C CYS A 151 -1.84 0.07 -11.05
N THR A 152 -2.96 0.01 -10.32
CA THR A 152 -3.37 1.05 -9.37
C THR A 152 -2.70 0.96 -8.00
N TYR A 153 -1.80 -0.01 -7.80
CA TYR A 153 -1.09 -0.22 -6.53
C TYR A 153 0.31 0.35 -6.59
N LEU A 154 0.78 0.91 -5.47
CA LEU A 154 2.14 1.42 -5.28
C LEU A 154 3.18 0.28 -5.35
N SER A 155 2.79 -0.92 -4.91
CA SER A 155 3.67 -2.10 -4.78
C SER A 155 3.25 -3.28 -5.67
N PHE A 156 2.73 -3.02 -6.88
CA PHE A 156 2.12 -4.07 -7.71
C PHE A 156 3.08 -5.19 -8.16
N LEU A 157 4.39 -4.90 -8.22
CA LEU A 157 5.43 -5.87 -8.58
C LEU A 157 5.89 -6.75 -7.41
N TRP A 158 5.64 -6.29 -6.17
CA TRP A 158 6.22 -6.91 -4.98
C TRP A 158 5.78 -8.35 -4.83
N ASN A 159 6.68 -9.18 -4.30
CA ASN A 159 6.48 -10.60 -4.07
C ASN A 159 6.11 -11.37 -5.36
N ARG A 160 7.00 -11.30 -6.36
CA ARG A 160 6.92 -12.05 -7.63
C ARG A 160 5.60 -11.82 -8.39
N VAL A 161 5.20 -10.54 -8.53
CA VAL A 161 3.99 -10.10 -9.25
C VAL A 161 2.72 -10.87 -8.88
N ARG A 162 2.61 -11.34 -7.63
CA ARG A 162 1.48 -12.17 -7.15
C ARG A 162 0.10 -11.55 -7.32
N TYR A 163 0.01 -10.23 -7.44
CA TYR A 163 -1.24 -9.51 -7.67
C TYR A 163 -1.75 -9.63 -9.11
N VAL A 164 -0.88 -10.02 -10.04
CA VAL A 164 -1.18 -10.16 -11.47
C VAL A 164 -1.62 -11.60 -11.81
N TRP A 165 -1.07 -12.60 -11.12
CA TRP A 165 -1.36 -14.02 -11.36
C TRP A 165 -2.83 -14.46 -11.32
N PRO A 166 -3.72 -13.85 -10.50
CA PRO A 166 -5.15 -14.19 -10.53
C PRO A 166 -5.82 -14.03 -11.91
N PHE A 167 -5.23 -13.23 -12.81
CA PHE A 167 -5.76 -12.97 -14.15
C PHE A 167 -5.16 -13.89 -15.24
N ALA A 168 -4.10 -14.64 -14.93
CA ALA A 168 -3.41 -15.52 -15.87
C ALA A 168 -4.31 -16.58 -16.55
N PRO A 169 -5.33 -17.16 -15.89
CA PRO A 169 -6.23 -18.11 -16.55
C PRO A 169 -6.90 -17.53 -17.82
N ALA A 170 -7.22 -16.23 -17.85
CA ALA A 170 -7.80 -15.61 -19.03
C ALA A 170 -6.82 -15.58 -20.21
N TRP A 171 -5.53 -15.38 -19.94
CA TRP A 171 -4.47 -15.39 -20.95
C TRP A 171 -4.22 -16.80 -21.50
N LEU A 172 -4.30 -17.83 -20.65
CA LEU A 172 -4.24 -19.23 -21.10
C LEU A 172 -5.41 -19.58 -22.02
N VAL A 173 -6.62 -19.09 -21.72
CA VAL A 173 -7.78 -19.25 -22.61
C VAL A 173 -7.54 -18.55 -23.96
N MET A 174 -6.98 -17.35 -23.95
CA MET A 174 -6.63 -16.64 -25.19
C MET A 174 -5.58 -17.39 -26.03
N ALA A 175 -4.55 -17.95 -25.40
CA ALA A 175 -3.57 -18.79 -26.08
C ALA A 175 -4.22 -20.07 -26.67
N ALA A 176 -5.16 -20.69 -25.95
CA ALA A 176 -5.91 -21.84 -26.46
C ALA A 176 -6.84 -21.46 -27.63
N CYS A 177 -7.47 -20.28 -27.60
CA CYS A 177 -8.22 -19.73 -28.73
C CYS A 177 -7.31 -19.56 -29.96
N LEU A 178 -6.12 -18.99 -29.79
CA LEU A 178 -5.15 -18.84 -30.87
C LEU A 178 -4.77 -20.19 -31.50
N ALA A 179 -4.39 -21.18 -30.68
CA ALA A 179 -4.04 -22.52 -31.15
C ALA A 179 -5.20 -23.19 -31.93
N ARG A 180 -6.44 -22.97 -31.47
CA ARG A 180 -7.61 -23.53 -32.12
C ARG A 180 -7.94 -22.84 -33.44
N GLU A 181 -7.91 -21.51 -33.49
CA GLU A 181 -8.23 -20.77 -34.72
C GLU A 181 -7.18 -20.98 -35.82
N LEU A 182 -5.89 -21.09 -35.45
CA LEU A 182 -4.82 -21.46 -36.39
C LEU A 182 -4.97 -22.88 -36.93
N GLY A 183 -5.30 -23.86 -36.08
CA GLY A 183 -5.52 -25.22 -36.54
C GLY A 183 -6.78 -25.39 -37.38
N ASP A 184 -7.88 -24.69 -37.04
CA ASP A 184 -9.06 -24.60 -37.89
C ASP A 184 -8.71 -24.02 -39.28
N ALA A 185 -7.90 -22.97 -39.32
CA ALA A 185 -7.46 -22.36 -40.58
C ALA A 185 -6.60 -23.34 -41.41
N ALA A 186 -5.66 -24.05 -40.78
CA ALA A 186 -4.86 -25.08 -41.45
C ALA A 186 -5.71 -26.21 -42.02
N GLN A 187 -6.73 -26.67 -41.28
CA GLN A 187 -7.64 -27.72 -41.74
C GLN A 187 -8.52 -27.30 -42.92
N ARG A 188 -8.85 -26.00 -43.05
CA ARG A 188 -9.53 -25.48 -44.25
C ARG A 188 -8.66 -25.58 -45.49
N VAL A 189 -7.35 -25.41 -45.36
CA VAL A 189 -6.40 -25.56 -46.47
C VAL A 189 -6.21 -27.04 -46.80
N ARG A 190 -5.95 -27.88 -45.79
CA ARG A 190 -5.81 -29.33 -45.93
C ARG A 190 -6.35 -30.06 -44.70
N ARG A 191 -7.37 -30.89 -44.88
CA ARG A 191 -8.00 -31.67 -43.79
C ARG A 191 -7.02 -32.58 -43.03
N SER A 192 -5.92 -33.01 -43.66
CA SER A 192 -4.89 -33.81 -43.01
C SER A 192 -4.11 -33.07 -41.91
N LEU A 193 -4.19 -31.73 -41.83
CA LEU A 193 -3.49 -30.90 -40.84
C LEU A 193 -4.20 -30.82 -39.47
N HIS A 194 -4.90 -31.87 -39.06
CA HIS A 194 -5.66 -31.91 -37.80
C HIS A 194 -4.76 -31.79 -36.54
N TYR A 195 -3.47 -32.09 -36.66
CA TYR A 195 -2.48 -32.02 -35.59
C TYR A 195 -1.99 -30.59 -35.27
N VAL A 196 -2.33 -29.57 -36.06
CA VAL A 196 -1.81 -28.20 -35.85
C VAL A 196 -2.27 -27.60 -34.52
N THR A 197 -3.54 -27.76 -34.14
CA THR A 197 -4.03 -27.27 -32.83
C THR A 197 -3.28 -27.92 -31.65
N PRO A 198 -3.23 -29.26 -31.51
CA PRO A 198 -2.50 -29.86 -30.40
C PRO A 198 -1.00 -29.58 -30.44
N LEU A 199 -0.41 -29.39 -31.64
CA LEU A 199 0.98 -28.98 -31.76
C LEU A 199 1.21 -27.58 -31.19
N ILE A 200 0.43 -26.57 -31.59
CA ILE A 200 0.59 -25.19 -31.09
C ILE A 200 0.29 -25.12 -29.58
N ALA A 201 -0.79 -25.76 -29.14
CA ALA A 201 -1.12 -25.82 -27.71
C ALA A 201 -0.01 -26.54 -26.92
N GLY A 202 0.53 -27.63 -27.46
CA GLY A 202 1.67 -28.35 -26.91
C GLY A 202 2.94 -27.50 -26.85
N THR A 203 3.18 -26.65 -27.85
CA THR A 203 4.29 -25.68 -27.84
C THR A 203 4.14 -24.65 -26.72
N PHE A 204 2.95 -24.07 -26.52
CA PHE A 204 2.71 -23.14 -25.40
C PHE A 204 2.88 -23.83 -24.05
N ALA A 205 2.30 -25.03 -23.88
CA ALA A 205 2.45 -25.81 -22.66
C ALA A 205 3.91 -26.21 -22.42
N GLY A 206 4.64 -26.62 -23.46
CA GLY A 206 6.07 -26.95 -23.41
C GLY A 206 6.94 -25.76 -23.07
N ALA A 207 6.64 -24.57 -23.61
CA ALA A 207 7.36 -23.34 -23.31
C ALA A 207 7.19 -22.91 -21.83
N LEU A 208 5.97 -23.04 -21.28
CA LEU A 208 5.73 -22.83 -19.84
C LEU A 208 6.41 -23.92 -19.00
N ALA A 209 6.31 -25.20 -19.40
CA ALA A 209 6.95 -26.30 -18.70
C ALA A 209 8.49 -26.17 -18.67
N ALA A 210 9.09 -25.59 -19.72
CA ALA A 210 10.52 -25.30 -19.75
C ALA A 210 10.97 -24.30 -18.67
N ARG A 211 10.05 -23.47 -18.13
CA ARG A 211 10.32 -22.54 -17.01
C ARG A 211 10.22 -23.22 -15.64
N LEU A 212 9.58 -24.39 -15.56
CA LEU A 212 9.28 -25.06 -14.30
C LEU A 212 10.54 -25.36 -13.44
N PRO A 213 11.68 -25.85 -14.00
CA PRO A 213 12.88 -26.07 -13.20
C PRO A 213 13.39 -24.78 -12.52
N TRP A 214 13.39 -23.66 -13.25
CA TRP A 214 13.79 -22.37 -12.69
C TRP A 214 12.78 -21.88 -11.65
N ALA A 215 11.48 -21.96 -11.93
CA ALA A 215 10.43 -21.57 -10.98
C ALA A 215 10.49 -22.39 -9.67
N ILE A 216 10.75 -23.69 -9.74
CA ILE A 216 10.91 -24.55 -8.55
C ILE A 216 12.18 -24.16 -7.80
N HIS A 217 13.30 -23.93 -8.50
CA HIS A 217 14.54 -23.49 -7.86
C HIS A 217 14.37 -22.13 -7.18
N ASP A 218 13.69 -21.18 -7.83
CA ASP A 218 13.40 -19.86 -7.28
C ASP A 218 12.51 -19.94 -6.04
N LEU A 219 11.49 -20.80 -6.05
CA LEU A 219 10.65 -21.07 -4.89
C LEU A 219 11.47 -21.64 -3.73
N ALA A 220 12.33 -22.62 -4.00
CA ALA A 220 13.19 -23.24 -2.99
C ALA A 220 14.18 -22.22 -2.40
N ASN A 221 14.81 -21.38 -3.23
CA ASN A 221 15.71 -20.32 -2.79
C ASN A 221 14.97 -19.26 -1.96
N SER A 222 13.78 -18.84 -2.41
CA SER A 222 12.94 -17.88 -1.70
C SER A 222 12.53 -18.41 -0.33
N ALA A 223 12.12 -19.68 -0.24
CA ALA A 223 11.78 -20.33 1.03
C ALA A 223 12.99 -20.43 1.96
N ARG A 224 14.16 -20.84 1.44
CA ARG A 224 15.43 -20.87 2.18
C ARG A 224 15.81 -19.48 2.70
N ALA A 225 15.65 -18.44 1.89
CA ALA A 225 15.98 -17.07 2.28
C ALA A 225 15.12 -16.60 3.45
N ILE A 226 13.80 -16.86 3.39
CA ILE A 226 12.87 -16.57 4.50
C ILE A 226 13.25 -17.37 5.75
N ASP A 227 13.60 -18.65 5.61
CA ASP A 227 14.02 -19.50 6.74
C ASP A 227 15.30 -18.96 7.41
N ARG A 228 16.30 -18.60 6.61
CA ARG A 228 17.60 -18.10 7.11
C ARG A 228 17.55 -16.72 7.73
N GLN A 229 16.51 -15.92 7.45
CA GLN A 229 16.38 -14.57 7.98
C GLN A 229 15.22 -14.44 8.96
N GLN A 230 13.98 -14.41 8.46
CA GLN A 230 12.82 -14.08 9.28
C GLN A 230 12.45 -15.20 10.25
N VAL A 231 12.51 -16.47 9.82
CA VAL A 231 12.26 -17.61 10.72
C VAL A 231 13.35 -17.71 11.77
N TRP A 232 14.61 -17.57 11.35
CA TRP A 232 15.75 -17.58 12.27
C TRP A 232 15.65 -16.47 13.31
N LEU A 233 15.40 -15.21 12.90
CA LEU A 233 15.20 -14.08 13.82
C LEU A 233 13.99 -14.29 14.73
N GLY A 234 12.90 -14.89 14.22
CA GLY A 234 11.74 -15.23 15.03
C GLY A 234 12.10 -16.24 16.13
N ARG A 235 12.82 -17.32 15.79
CA ARG A 235 13.28 -18.32 16.77
C ARG A 235 14.29 -17.74 17.76
N TRP A 236 15.22 -16.90 17.29
CA TRP A 236 16.14 -16.19 18.15
C TRP A 236 15.37 -15.32 19.16
N ALA A 237 14.36 -14.58 18.70
CA ALA A 237 13.54 -13.72 19.55
C ALA A 237 12.77 -14.52 20.63
N ALA A 238 12.24 -15.70 20.28
CA ALA A 238 11.59 -16.59 21.26
C ALA A 238 12.55 -17.02 22.39
N GLN A 239 13.84 -17.19 22.08
CA GLN A 239 14.84 -17.69 23.01
C GLN A 239 15.52 -16.58 23.83
N HIS A 240 15.63 -15.37 23.29
CA HIS A 240 16.47 -14.31 23.87
C HIS A 240 15.69 -13.07 24.33
N LEU A 241 14.47 -12.85 23.85
CA LEU A 241 13.66 -11.70 24.28
C LEU A 241 12.72 -12.07 25.43
N PRO A 242 12.41 -11.12 26.34
CA PRO A 242 11.44 -11.32 27.42
C PRO A 242 10.08 -11.83 26.93
N GLU A 243 9.34 -12.54 27.80
CA GLU A 243 8.04 -13.11 27.43
C GLU A 243 6.98 -12.07 27.09
N ASP A 244 7.04 -10.92 27.75
CA ASP A 244 6.15 -9.80 27.56
C ASP A 244 6.62 -8.83 26.46
N ALA A 245 7.77 -9.11 25.82
CA ALA A 245 8.32 -8.26 24.77
C ALA A 245 7.29 -7.99 23.66
N ARG A 246 7.23 -6.71 23.27
CA ARG A 246 6.53 -6.25 22.07
C ARG A 246 7.56 -5.93 21.00
N ILE A 247 7.46 -6.59 19.85
CA ILE A 247 8.44 -6.48 18.76
C ILE A 247 7.84 -5.62 17.64
N GLY A 248 8.46 -4.47 17.38
CA GLY A 248 8.22 -3.66 16.19
C GLY A 248 8.74 -4.37 14.96
N VAL A 249 7.90 -4.64 13.97
CA VAL A 249 8.24 -5.41 12.77
C VAL A 249 7.75 -4.71 11.52
N ASN A 250 8.50 -4.78 10.42
CA ASN A 250 8.03 -4.36 9.10
C ASN A 250 7.61 -5.54 8.20
N ASP A 251 7.96 -6.77 8.59
CA ASP A 251 7.44 -8.00 7.99
C ASP A 251 6.97 -8.97 9.07
N THR A 252 5.66 -9.03 9.31
CA THR A 252 5.11 -9.63 10.52
C THR A 252 5.10 -11.16 10.49
N GLY A 253 4.91 -11.79 9.33
CA GLY A 253 4.47 -13.19 9.21
C GLY A 253 5.27 -14.20 10.03
N ALA A 254 6.49 -14.52 9.60
CA ALA A 254 7.34 -15.51 10.27
C ALA A 254 7.79 -15.03 11.66
N LEU A 255 8.06 -13.73 11.83
CA LEU A 255 8.50 -13.16 13.10
C LEU A 255 7.46 -13.34 14.20
N ALA A 256 6.19 -12.99 13.94
CA ALA A 256 5.10 -13.20 14.90
C ALA A 256 4.93 -14.69 15.23
N TYR A 257 4.91 -15.55 14.21
CA TYR A 257 4.64 -16.98 14.39
C TYR A 257 5.75 -17.69 15.19
N PHE A 258 7.02 -17.47 14.84
CA PHE A 258 8.13 -18.20 15.45
C PHE A 258 8.66 -17.56 16.75
N SER A 259 8.44 -16.26 16.96
CA SER A 259 8.82 -15.61 18.23
C SER A 259 7.86 -15.91 19.37
N GLY A 260 6.57 -16.14 19.08
CA GLY A 260 5.52 -16.24 20.10
C GLY A 260 5.36 -14.96 20.92
N ARG A 261 5.87 -13.82 20.43
CA ARG A 261 5.78 -12.51 21.10
C ARG A 261 4.69 -11.64 20.46
N ARG A 262 4.27 -10.61 21.18
CA ARG A 262 3.35 -9.60 20.63
C ARG A 262 4.08 -8.79 19.58
N THR A 263 3.48 -8.62 18.42
CA THR A 263 4.04 -7.75 17.37
C THR A 263 3.34 -6.41 17.33
N PHE A 264 4.11 -5.40 16.90
CA PHE A 264 3.64 -4.09 16.48
C PHE A 264 4.12 -3.92 15.04
N ASP A 265 3.20 -4.01 14.11
CA ASP A 265 3.50 -3.92 12.68
C ASP A 265 3.60 -2.46 12.27
N VAL A 266 4.82 -1.97 12.08
CA VAL A 266 5.10 -0.57 11.77
C VAL A 266 4.55 -0.15 10.41
N VAL A 267 4.27 -1.11 9.53
CA VAL A 267 3.60 -0.86 8.23
C VAL A 267 2.10 -0.70 8.42
N GLY A 268 1.54 -1.29 9.48
CA GLY A 268 0.13 -1.20 9.82
C GLY A 268 -0.78 -2.16 9.07
N LEU A 269 -0.25 -3.27 8.53
CA LEU A 269 -1.10 -4.31 7.94
C LEU A 269 -1.83 -5.15 9.01
N THR A 270 -1.23 -5.25 10.20
CA THR A 270 -1.77 -6.01 11.33
C THR A 270 -1.88 -5.20 12.62
N THR A 271 -1.43 -3.95 12.64
CA THR A 271 -1.61 -3.02 13.76
C THR A 271 -2.49 -1.86 13.31
N GLU A 272 -3.69 -1.80 13.87
CA GLU A 272 -4.71 -0.85 13.43
C GLU A 272 -4.31 0.60 13.74
N GLY A 273 -4.59 1.51 12.80
CA GLY A 273 -4.21 2.92 12.86
C GLY A 273 -2.80 3.26 12.36
N GLU A 274 -1.88 2.29 12.21
CA GLU A 274 -0.48 2.58 11.86
C GLU A 274 -0.28 2.87 10.36
N ALA A 275 -1.14 2.33 9.50
CA ALA A 275 -1.00 2.39 8.04
C ALA A 275 -0.89 3.83 7.49
N ARG A 276 -1.59 4.79 8.09
CA ARG A 276 -1.55 6.19 7.64
C ARG A 276 -0.20 6.85 7.88
N TYR A 277 0.44 6.54 8.99
CA TYR A 277 1.77 7.08 9.33
C TYR A 277 2.84 6.42 8.47
N TRP A 278 2.68 5.12 8.18
CA TRP A 278 3.53 4.42 7.21
C TRP A 278 3.53 5.11 5.84
N VAL A 279 2.34 5.39 5.31
CA VAL A 279 2.14 6.03 3.99
C VAL A 279 2.65 7.46 3.97
N ALA A 280 2.58 8.18 5.09
CA ALA A 280 3.01 9.56 5.16
C ALA A 280 4.53 9.75 5.22
N GLY A 281 5.29 8.73 5.64
CA GLY A 281 6.76 8.75 5.68
C GLY A 281 7.35 8.53 7.06
N ALA A 282 8.68 8.61 7.16
CA ALA A 282 9.41 8.25 8.38
C ALA A 282 9.27 9.27 9.51
N GLY A 283 9.22 10.56 9.21
CA GLY A 283 8.98 11.62 10.20
C GLY A 283 7.60 11.45 10.84
N SER A 284 6.56 11.21 10.04
CA SER A 284 5.21 10.94 10.58
C SER A 284 5.12 9.71 11.48
N ARG A 285 5.96 8.68 11.25
CA ARG A 285 6.04 7.55 12.17
C ARG A 285 6.72 7.93 13.48
N PHE A 286 7.79 8.72 13.41
CA PHE A 286 8.48 9.22 14.59
C PHE A 286 7.54 10.06 15.46
N GLU A 287 6.85 11.04 14.88
CA GLU A 287 5.88 11.89 15.60
C GLU A 287 4.73 11.09 16.24
N HIS A 288 4.22 10.10 15.50
CA HIS A 288 3.22 9.20 16.06
C HIS A 288 3.73 8.43 17.28
N TYR A 289 4.99 7.99 17.29
CA TYR A 289 5.56 7.27 18.43
C TYR A 289 5.75 8.16 19.66
N GLU A 290 5.95 9.47 19.49
CA GLU A 290 5.97 10.41 20.62
C GLU A 290 4.63 10.40 21.37
N LYS A 291 3.53 10.34 20.62
CA LYS A 291 2.15 10.34 21.12
C LYS A 291 1.63 8.96 21.51
N LEU A 292 2.31 7.90 21.07
CA LEU A 292 1.91 6.53 21.38
C LEU A 292 2.09 6.28 22.89
N PRO A 293 1.07 5.74 23.61
CA PRO A 293 1.21 5.43 25.02
C PRO A 293 2.36 4.46 25.29
N PRO A 294 3.15 4.62 26.38
CA PRO A 294 4.32 3.79 26.66
C PRO A 294 4.06 2.27 26.60
N GLU A 295 2.89 1.81 27.07
CA GLU A 295 2.48 0.41 27.08
C GLU A 295 2.19 -0.18 25.68
N ARG A 296 1.96 0.68 24.69
CA ARG A 296 1.75 0.30 23.29
C ARG A 296 3.06 0.34 22.50
N ARG A 297 4.10 1.02 23.00
CA ARG A 297 5.39 1.12 22.31
C ARG A 297 6.09 -0.24 22.23
N PRO A 298 6.75 -0.55 21.11
CA PRO A 298 7.68 -1.67 21.03
C PRO A 298 8.77 -1.59 22.10
N THR A 299 9.16 -2.74 22.63
CA THR A 299 10.36 -2.87 23.49
C THR A 299 11.60 -3.15 22.65
N HIS A 300 11.39 -3.75 21.48
CA HIS A 300 12.43 -4.20 20.56
C HIS A 300 11.93 -3.97 19.14
N PHE A 301 12.84 -3.83 18.19
CA PHE A 301 12.52 -3.84 16.76
C PHE A 301 13.22 -5.01 16.09
N ILE A 302 12.55 -5.68 15.16
CA ILE A 302 13.19 -6.58 14.19
C ILE A 302 12.74 -6.10 12.82
N VAL A 303 13.61 -5.36 12.15
CA VAL A 303 13.28 -4.60 10.95
C VAL A 303 14.42 -4.60 9.95
N TYR A 304 14.11 -4.24 8.71
CA TYR A 304 15.12 -3.79 7.76
C TYR A 304 15.37 -2.28 7.98
N PRO A 305 16.59 -1.85 8.38
CA PRO A 305 16.82 -0.46 8.77
C PRO A 305 16.48 0.57 7.68
N HIS A 306 16.85 0.29 6.44
CA HIS A 306 16.55 1.17 5.29
C HIS A 306 15.05 1.27 5.00
N TRP A 307 14.28 0.24 5.36
CA TRP A 307 12.84 0.25 5.19
C TRP A 307 12.14 0.92 6.37
N MET A 308 12.62 0.71 7.60
CA MET A 308 12.15 1.42 8.79
C MET A 308 12.39 2.93 8.64
N ALA A 309 13.56 3.32 8.12
CA ALA A 309 13.98 4.69 7.82
C ALA A 309 13.78 5.68 8.98
N CYS A 310 13.77 5.17 10.22
CA CYS A 310 13.51 5.92 11.45
C CYS A 310 14.59 5.55 12.47
N ALA A 311 15.82 5.95 12.19
CA ALA A 311 16.97 5.67 13.04
C ALA A 311 16.82 6.16 14.50
N PRO A 312 16.14 7.29 14.82
CA PRO A 312 16.04 7.77 16.19
C PRO A 312 15.41 6.80 17.19
N VAL A 313 14.59 5.84 16.72
CA VAL A 313 13.93 4.84 17.58
C VAL A 313 14.63 3.49 17.63
N LEU A 314 15.72 3.33 16.86
CA LEU A 314 16.54 2.13 16.84
C LEU A 314 17.73 2.32 17.78
N GLY A 315 17.76 1.54 18.85
CA GLY A 315 18.80 1.60 19.86
C GLY A 315 19.96 0.66 19.54
N ARG A 316 20.38 -0.08 20.56
CA ARG A 316 21.49 -1.02 20.44
C ARG A 316 21.13 -2.21 19.56
N GLU A 317 22.00 -2.52 18.61
CA GLU A 317 21.92 -3.76 17.82
C GLU A 317 22.13 -4.99 18.71
N LEU A 318 21.23 -5.95 18.57
CA LEU A 318 21.26 -7.22 19.30
C LEU A 318 21.81 -8.35 18.43
N VAL A 319 21.26 -8.48 17.22
CA VAL A 319 21.67 -9.49 16.25
C VAL A 319 21.20 -9.13 14.85
N ASP A 320 21.93 -9.51 13.82
CA ASP A 320 21.52 -9.41 12.42
C ASP A 320 21.36 -10.78 11.76
N ALA A 321 20.58 -10.81 10.67
CA ALA A 321 20.54 -11.94 9.75
C ALA A 321 20.66 -11.43 8.31
N THR A 322 21.79 -11.76 7.69
CA THR A 322 22.13 -11.33 6.33
C THR A 322 22.02 -12.50 5.34
N VAL A 323 21.24 -12.30 4.28
CA VAL A 323 21.06 -13.24 3.16
C VAL A 323 21.22 -12.48 1.85
N GLU A 324 22.38 -12.64 1.21
CA GLU A 324 22.71 -11.97 -0.05
C GLU A 324 22.02 -12.63 -1.27
N ASP A 325 21.92 -13.96 -1.23
CA ASP A 325 21.35 -14.77 -2.31
C ASP A 325 19.82 -14.90 -2.15
N GLN A 326 19.12 -13.78 -2.28
CA GLN A 326 17.69 -13.66 -2.03
C GLN A 326 16.94 -13.01 -3.19
N ALA A 327 15.67 -13.34 -3.35
CA ALA A 327 14.81 -12.74 -4.37
C ALA A 327 13.40 -12.34 -3.87
N ILE A 328 13.16 -12.43 -2.56
CA ILE A 328 11.83 -12.26 -1.95
C ILE A 328 11.83 -11.43 -0.66
N LEU A 329 12.99 -11.23 -0.04
CA LEU A 329 13.14 -10.51 1.21
C LEU A 329 13.06 -8.99 0.97
N GLY A 330 12.68 -8.23 1.99
CA GLY A 330 12.61 -6.76 1.95
C GLY A 330 13.98 -6.06 1.89
N GLY A 331 15.05 -6.81 2.12
CA GLY A 331 16.44 -6.39 2.05
C GLY A 331 17.39 -7.56 2.31
N THR A 332 18.68 -7.34 2.12
CA THR A 332 19.70 -8.37 2.39
C THR A 332 19.86 -8.60 3.88
N THR A 333 19.76 -7.56 4.70
CA THR A 333 20.04 -7.62 6.14
C THR A 333 18.85 -7.12 6.94
N MET A 334 18.38 -7.95 7.87
CA MET A 334 17.34 -7.62 8.84
C MET A 334 17.97 -7.69 10.23
N ILE A 335 17.69 -6.70 11.08
CA ILE A 335 18.41 -6.50 12.34
C ILE A 335 17.42 -6.39 13.50
N ALA A 336 17.77 -7.02 14.61
CA ALA A 336 17.10 -6.88 15.90
C ALA A 336 17.77 -5.76 16.72
N TYR A 337 16.96 -4.85 17.27
CA TYR A 337 17.38 -3.72 18.09
C TYR A 337 16.63 -3.71 19.43
N GLU A 338 17.27 -3.18 20.47
CA GLU A 338 16.54 -2.55 21.57
C GLU A 338 15.84 -1.30 21.05
N ALA A 339 14.60 -1.05 21.50
CA ALA A 339 13.93 0.19 21.17
C ALA A 339 14.56 1.37 21.90
N ARG A 340 14.75 2.49 21.19
CA ARG A 340 15.30 3.73 21.72
C ARG A 340 14.19 4.76 21.89
N TRP A 341 13.90 5.16 23.13
CA TRP A 341 12.79 6.08 23.44
C TRP A 341 13.22 7.35 24.18
N ASP A 342 14.51 7.49 24.51
CA ASP A 342 15.07 8.66 25.20
C ASP A 342 14.98 9.95 24.38
N LEU A 343 14.88 9.84 23.05
CA LEU A 343 14.79 11.00 22.15
C LEU A 343 13.36 11.44 21.84
N LEU A 344 12.33 10.66 22.22
CA LEU A 344 10.94 11.08 21.99
C LEU A 344 10.61 12.33 22.80
N GLY A 345 10.04 13.33 22.15
CA GLY A 345 9.70 14.64 22.69
C GLY A 345 10.89 15.58 22.85
N SER A 346 12.10 15.17 22.47
CA SER A 346 13.29 16.04 22.58
C SER A 346 13.21 17.26 21.67
N GLY A 347 12.49 17.13 20.54
CA GLY A 347 12.21 18.17 19.56
C GLY A 347 11.06 19.11 19.92
N ALA A 348 10.20 18.76 20.89
CA ALA A 348 8.92 19.45 21.11
C ALA A 348 9.03 20.94 21.46
N LEU A 349 10.19 21.40 21.98
CA LEU A 349 10.39 22.79 22.39
C LEU A 349 11.59 23.43 21.66
N PRO A 350 11.57 24.76 21.43
CA PRO A 350 12.75 25.50 21.02
C PRO A 350 13.93 25.26 21.98
N VAL A 351 15.18 25.37 21.49
CA VAL A 351 16.37 25.23 22.37
C VAL A 351 16.64 26.46 23.22
N ARG A 352 15.99 27.59 22.89
CA ARG A 352 16.05 28.85 23.66
C ARG A 352 14.65 29.36 23.97
N SER A 353 14.47 29.90 25.17
CA SER A 353 13.23 30.56 25.58
C SER A 353 13.54 31.77 26.45
N ALA A 354 12.90 32.92 26.18
CA ALA A 354 13.09 34.09 27.02
C ALA A 354 12.13 34.08 28.21
N PRO A 355 12.51 34.67 29.36
CA PRO A 355 11.63 34.76 30.52
C PRO A 355 10.29 35.41 30.19
N GLY A 356 9.20 34.81 30.65
CA GLY A 356 7.83 35.29 30.47
C GLY A 356 7.20 34.98 29.11
N GLU A 357 7.91 34.33 28.20
CA GLU A 357 7.34 33.84 26.94
C GLU A 357 6.63 32.51 27.13
N ARG A 358 5.59 32.32 26.31
CA ARG A 358 4.87 31.06 26.17
C ARG A 358 4.70 30.74 24.70
N ILE A 359 4.61 29.44 24.39
CA ILE A 359 4.11 28.97 23.10
C ILE A 359 2.62 29.31 23.05
N LEU A 360 2.26 30.17 22.10
CA LEU A 360 0.88 30.58 21.81
C LEU A 360 0.20 29.57 20.89
N ASP A 361 0.96 29.00 19.96
CA ASP A 361 0.56 27.94 19.04
C ASP A 361 1.79 27.26 18.44
N GLU A 362 1.63 26.04 17.92
CA GLU A 362 2.72 25.26 17.32
C GLU A 362 2.26 24.44 16.12
N VAL A 363 3.12 24.34 15.11
CA VAL A 363 2.96 23.44 13.97
C VAL A 363 4.16 22.52 13.93
N ASP A 364 3.93 21.32 14.42
CA ASP A 364 4.85 20.19 14.32
C ASP A 364 4.78 19.58 12.91
N VAL A 365 5.89 19.62 12.17
CA VAL A 365 5.92 19.21 10.75
C VAL A 365 6.18 17.71 10.66
N SER A 366 5.41 17.03 9.82
CA SER A 366 5.30 15.56 9.74
C SER A 366 4.37 14.95 10.79
N ASP A 367 3.97 15.66 11.83
CA ASP A 367 2.90 15.19 12.70
C ASP A 367 1.53 15.36 12.01
N LEU A 368 0.90 14.24 11.66
CA LEU A 368 -0.32 14.27 10.83
C LEU A 368 -1.50 14.95 11.52
N GLU A 369 -1.57 14.86 12.85
CA GLU A 369 -2.60 15.52 13.65
C GLU A 369 -2.41 17.04 13.66
N SER A 370 -1.19 17.50 13.91
CA SER A 370 -0.77 18.91 13.87
C SER A 370 -0.96 19.50 12.48
N GLU A 371 -0.47 18.83 11.44
CA GLU A 371 -0.61 19.27 10.05
C GLU A 371 -2.08 19.42 9.66
N ALA A 372 -2.94 18.47 10.05
CA ALA A 372 -4.38 18.56 9.80
C ALA A 372 -5.03 19.71 10.58
N ALA A 373 -4.67 19.92 11.85
CA ALA A 373 -5.22 20.99 12.70
C ALA A 373 -4.89 22.40 12.17
N HIS A 374 -3.75 22.54 11.51
CA HIS A 374 -3.26 23.80 10.95
C HIS A 374 -3.47 23.93 9.44
N GLY A 375 -4.15 22.96 8.80
CA GLY A 375 -4.37 22.98 7.35
C GLY A 375 -3.07 23.07 6.55
N TYR A 376 -2.02 22.39 7.01
CA TYR A 376 -0.69 22.43 6.42
C TYR A 376 -0.72 21.92 4.97
N ALA A 377 -0.19 22.72 4.05
CA ALA A 377 -0.23 22.43 2.62
C ALA A 377 0.88 21.44 2.22
N LEU A 378 0.46 20.21 1.91
CA LEU A 378 1.36 19.17 1.37
C LEU A 378 1.67 19.42 -0.11
N GLU A 379 2.95 19.23 -0.47
CA GLU A 379 3.36 19.15 -1.87
C GLU A 379 3.17 17.72 -2.40
N PRO A 380 3.10 17.51 -3.73
CA PRO A 380 3.10 16.17 -4.30
C PRO A 380 4.34 15.37 -3.88
N LEU A 381 4.16 14.07 -3.66
CA LEU A 381 5.18 13.11 -3.23
C LEU A 381 5.84 13.48 -1.88
N ALA A 382 5.11 14.18 -1.01
CA ALA A 382 5.61 14.59 0.30
C ALA A 382 5.98 13.40 1.21
N ASP A 383 5.48 12.20 0.94
CA ASP A 383 5.88 10.96 1.62
C ASP A 383 7.34 10.60 1.39
N GLN A 384 7.86 10.85 0.19
CA GLN A 384 9.25 10.55 -0.17
C GLN A 384 10.26 11.50 0.49
N ARG A 385 9.77 12.61 1.06
CA ARG A 385 10.56 13.68 1.65
C ARG A 385 10.30 13.83 3.14
N ASN A 386 9.51 12.93 3.73
CA ASN A 386 9.17 12.96 5.13
C ASN A 386 10.08 12.00 5.89
N VAL A 387 10.98 12.54 6.71
CA VAL A 387 12.09 11.83 7.33
C VAL A 387 12.12 12.08 8.83
N ALA A 388 12.75 11.16 9.57
CA ALA A 388 13.06 11.33 10.97
C ALA A 388 14.58 11.42 11.14
N VAL A 389 15.05 12.42 11.87
CA VAL A 389 16.49 12.63 12.12
C VAL A 389 16.77 12.75 13.61
N ALA A 390 18.00 12.42 14.01
CA ALA A 390 18.55 12.72 15.32
C ALA A 390 19.89 13.44 15.10
N LEU A 391 19.99 14.69 15.56
CA LEU A 391 21.13 15.57 15.31
C LEU A 391 21.47 16.34 16.59
N ALA A 392 22.67 16.94 16.65
CA ALA A 392 23.05 17.82 17.75
C ALA A 392 22.10 19.02 17.86
N ALA A 393 21.87 19.55 19.06
CA ALA A 393 20.99 20.70 19.25
C ALA A 393 21.34 21.87 18.30
N PRO A 394 20.33 22.49 17.66
CA PRO A 394 20.54 23.54 16.67
C PRO A 394 21.15 24.79 17.28
N GLU A 395 21.93 25.52 16.49
CA GLU A 395 22.21 26.92 16.78
C GLU A 395 20.92 27.74 16.66
N SER A 396 20.68 28.63 17.61
CA SER A 396 19.46 29.43 17.69
C SER A 396 19.80 30.91 17.87
N ASP A 397 19.20 31.77 17.06
CA ASP A 397 19.24 33.22 17.19
C ASP A 397 18.08 33.76 18.05
N ALA A 398 17.19 32.88 18.53
CA ALA A 398 16.13 33.25 19.45
C ALA A 398 16.72 33.77 20.78
N PRO A 399 16.10 34.77 21.42
CA PRO A 399 16.57 35.26 22.71
C PRO A 399 16.26 34.23 23.81
N GLY A 400 17.05 34.27 24.88
CA GLY A 400 16.86 33.42 26.06
C GLY A 400 18.06 32.54 26.39
N GLU A 401 17.90 31.76 27.46
CA GLU A 401 18.90 30.80 27.89
C GLU A 401 18.84 29.53 27.04
N VAL A 402 20.01 28.94 26.79
CA VAL A 402 20.10 27.65 26.08
C VAL A 402 19.79 26.53 27.05
N ASP A 403 18.85 25.68 26.68
CA ASP A 403 18.65 24.41 27.38
C ASP A 403 19.80 23.44 27.06
N ARG A 404 20.80 23.40 27.94
CA ARG A 404 21.99 22.55 27.79
C ARG A 404 21.74 21.07 28.09
N ALA A 405 20.55 20.70 28.56
CA ALA A 405 20.24 19.30 28.89
C ALA A 405 20.01 18.44 27.63
N ARG A 406 19.66 19.06 26.50
CA ARG A 406 19.37 18.39 25.23
C ARG A 406 20.56 18.49 24.27
N ALA A 407 21.55 17.63 24.43
CA ALA A 407 22.73 17.63 23.54
C ALA A 407 22.41 17.08 22.13
N GLU A 408 21.51 16.10 22.06
CA GLU A 408 20.96 15.50 20.85
C GLU A 408 19.44 15.70 20.87
N ILE A 409 18.88 16.02 19.71
CA ILE A 409 17.44 16.19 19.50
C ILE A 409 17.05 15.30 18.32
N ALA A 410 15.87 14.69 18.39
CA ALA A 410 15.23 14.04 17.26
C ALA A 410 13.92 14.73 16.90
N ASP A 411 13.62 14.71 15.60
CA ASP A 411 12.45 15.36 15.04
C ASP A 411 12.08 14.71 13.70
N GLY A 412 10.79 14.72 13.39
CA GLY A 412 10.25 14.51 12.06
C GLY A 412 10.37 15.78 11.24
N GLY A 413 10.53 15.63 9.92
CA GLY A 413 10.61 16.79 9.05
C GLY A 413 10.34 16.47 7.60
N ARG A 414 9.95 17.51 6.86
CA ARG A 414 9.74 17.46 5.41
C ARG A 414 10.84 18.19 4.68
N TYR A 415 11.49 17.47 3.77
CA TYR A 415 12.68 17.91 3.07
C TYR A 415 12.36 18.56 1.72
N TYR A 416 13.29 19.37 1.21
CA TYR A 416 13.24 19.96 -0.13
C TYR A 416 11.97 20.76 -0.42
N ARG A 417 11.58 21.59 0.55
CA ARG A 417 10.44 22.49 0.50
C ARG A 417 10.78 23.73 -0.30
N ALA A 418 9.84 24.16 -1.15
CA ALA A 418 9.86 25.49 -1.76
C ALA A 418 9.00 26.48 -0.96
N ALA A 419 7.94 25.98 -0.32
CA ALA A 419 7.11 26.77 0.57
C ALA A 419 6.37 25.90 1.58
N ASP A 420 6.16 26.46 2.77
CA ASP A 420 5.24 25.93 3.78
C ASP A 420 4.11 26.92 3.98
N ARG A 421 2.88 26.40 4.05
CA ARG A 421 1.66 27.21 4.26
C ARG A 421 0.77 26.50 5.25
N PHE A 422 0.36 27.22 6.27
CA PHE A 422 -0.47 26.72 7.36
C PHE A 422 -1.20 27.87 8.04
N VAL A 423 -2.10 27.53 8.95
CA VAL A 423 -2.92 28.46 9.72
C VAL A 423 -2.61 28.24 11.18
N VAL A 424 -2.25 29.31 11.89
CA VAL A 424 -2.07 29.28 13.35
C VAL A 424 -3.31 29.84 14.05
N HIS A 425 -3.56 29.40 15.28
CA HIS A 425 -4.75 29.73 16.08
C HIS A 425 -4.35 30.41 17.38
N VAL A 426 -4.34 31.75 17.39
CA VAL A 426 -3.98 32.53 18.59
C VAL A 426 -5.24 33.17 19.19
N ALA A 427 -5.59 32.84 20.44
CA ALA A 427 -6.89 33.22 21.02
C ALA A 427 -7.18 34.73 21.04
N ALA A 428 -6.16 35.55 21.32
CA ALA A 428 -6.23 37.01 21.30
C ALA A 428 -4.87 37.59 20.92
N PRO A 429 -4.80 38.80 20.33
CA PRO A 429 -3.54 39.45 20.00
C PRO A 429 -2.59 39.51 21.19
N PRO A 430 -1.38 38.93 21.12
CA PRO A 430 -0.40 39.05 22.17
C PRO A 430 0.22 40.46 22.18
N ALA A 431 0.93 40.82 23.25
CA ALA A 431 1.66 42.08 23.28
C ALA A 431 2.85 42.05 22.32
N GLU A 432 3.54 40.90 22.28
CA GLU A 432 4.68 40.62 21.43
C GLU A 432 4.57 39.18 20.92
N ALA A 433 4.95 38.95 19.67
CA ALA A 433 5.01 37.61 19.09
C ALA A 433 6.20 37.45 18.15
N ARG A 434 6.69 36.22 18.05
CA ARG A 434 7.66 35.81 17.04
C ARG A 434 7.37 34.40 16.57
N LEU A 435 7.81 34.11 15.37
CA LEU A 435 7.91 32.78 14.82
C LEU A 435 9.30 32.25 15.12
N VAL A 436 9.41 31.12 15.80
CA VAL A 436 10.63 30.33 15.88
C VAL A 436 10.48 29.15 14.93
N MET A 437 11.44 28.96 14.05
CA MET A 437 11.42 27.91 13.03
C MET A 437 12.62 27.00 13.21
N ARG A 438 12.41 25.68 13.38
CA ARG A 438 13.48 24.69 13.20
C ARG A 438 13.52 24.25 11.75
N VAL A 439 14.59 24.65 11.06
CA VAL A 439 14.76 24.48 9.61
C VAL A 439 16.21 24.14 9.27
N ALA A 440 16.44 23.48 8.13
CA ALA A 440 17.77 23.25 7.58
C ALA A 440 17.81 23.58 6.09
N SER A 441 19.01 23.61 5.49
CA SER A 441 19.17 23.68 4.04
C SER A 441 20.51 23.07 3.62
N ASP A 442 20.51 22.20 2.60
CA ASP A 442 21.73 21.58 2.08
C ASP A 442 22.71 22.63 1.50
N ASP A 443 22.19 23.61 0.73
CA ASP A 443 22.99 24.62 0.01
C ASP A 443 22.89 26.04 0.62
N GLY A 444 22.11 26.18 1.69
CA GLY A 444 21.72 27.46 2.26
C GLY A 444 20.51 28.09 1.55
N ALA A 445 19.72 28.83 2.31
CA ALA A 445 18.47 29.42 1.84
C ALA A 445 18.17 30.76 2.52
N GLU A 446 17.45 31.62 1.81
CA GLU A 446 16.80 32.79 2.39
C GLU A 446 15.29 32.55 2.34
N LEU A 447 14.64 32.60 3.49
CA LEU A 447 13.20 32.38 3.64
C LEU A 447 12.50 33.72 3.84
N ALA A 448 11.41 33.95 3.12
CA ALA A 448 10.49 35.05 3.36
C ALA A 448 9.28 34.54 4.16
N ILE A 449 8.95 35.24 5.25
CA ILE A 449 7.86 34.90 6.16
C ILE A 449 6.74 35.91 5.92
N SER A 450 5.53 35.41 5.70
CA SER A 450 4.33 36.23 5.54
C SER A 450 3.25 35.86 6.54
N VAL A 451 2.52 36.87 7.03
CA VAL A 451 1.40 36.74 7.96
C VAL A 451 0.20 37.43 7.34
N ALA A 452 -0.91 36.71 7.19
CA ALA A 452 -2.10 37.22 6.51
C ALA A 452 -1.84 37.74 5.09
N GLY A 453 -0.86 37.16 4.38
CA GLY A 453 -0.49 37.52 3.01
C GLY A 453 0.47 38.70 2.88
N GLU A 454 0.90 39.32 3.98
CA GLU A 454 1.89 40.39 3.97
C GLU A 454 3.24 39.91 4.54
N GLU A 455 4.36 40.31 3.92
CA GLU A 455 5.70 39.96 4.37
C GLU A 455 5.97 40.56 5.77
N ALA A 456 6.28 39.70 6.73
CA ALA A 456 6.64 40.07 8.10
C ALA A 456 8.16 40.17 8.31
N GLY A 457 8.94 39.42 7.52
CA GLY A 457 10.40 39.46 7.58
C GLY A 457 11.05 38.34 6.77
N THR A 458 12.38 38.25 6.85
CA THR A 458 13.17 37.19 6.24
C THR A 458 14.06 36.50 7.28
N ALA A 459 14.49 35.27 6.97
CA ALA A 459 15.46 34.52 7.76
C ALA A 459 16.50 33.84 6.85
N GLU A 460 17.77 33.97 7.20
CA GLU A 460 18.87 33.26 6.53
C GLU A 460 19.09 31.89 7.20
N VAL A 461 19.06 30.84 6.39
CA VAL A 461 19.34 29.46 6.76
C VAL A 461 20.69 29.09 6.16
N PRO A 462 21.74 28.89 6.97
CA PRO A 462 23.05 28.51 6.46
C PRO A 462 23.03 27.10 5.85
N ALA A 463 23.98 26.81 4.98
CA ALA A 463 24.20 25.47 4.47
C ALA A 463 24.63 24.52 5.60
N GLY A 464 23.99 23.36 5.70
CA GLY A 464 24.33 22.31 6.65
C GLY A 464 23.15 21.80 7.48
N THR A 465 23.41 21.54 8.75
CA THR A 465 22.42 20.97 9.68
C THR A 465 21.32 21.98 10.05
N TRP A 466 20.34 21.52 10.81
CA TRP A 466 19.26 22.37 11.29
C TRP A 466 19.73 23.55 12.14
N VAL A 467 18.94 24.61 12.10
CA VAL A 467 19.08 25.80 12.91
C VAL A 467 17.71 26.22 13.41
N GLU A 468 17.68 26.97 14.49
CA GLU A 468 16.50 27.71 14.89
C GLU A 468 16.63 29.19 14.48
N ARG A 469 15.60 29.70 13.81
CA ARG A 469 15.51 31.10 13.38
C ARG A 469 14.28 31.77 13.96
N ALA A 470 14.47 32.94 14.56
CA ALA A 470 13.44 33.74 15.17
C ALA A 470 13.13 34.98 14.32
N VAL A 471 11.86 35.14 13.92
CA VAL A 471 11.39 36.30 13.16
C VAL A 471 10.25 36.96 13.94
N ALA A 472 10.39 38.26 14.23
CA ALA A 472 9.33 39.02 14.88
C ALA A 472 8.08 39.04 14.00
N LEU A 473 6.91 38.80 14.61
CA LEU A 473 5.63 38.81 13.91
C LEU A 473 4.83 40.06 14.28
N PRO A 474 3.98 40.58 13.38
CA PRO A 474 3.07 41.66 13.69
C PRO A 474 1.98 41.16 14.65
N ALA A 475 2.22 41.26 15.96
CA ALA A 475 1.36 40.72 17.03
C ALA A 475 -0.12 41.13 16.91
N ALA A 476 -0.39 42.37 16.50
CA ALA A 476 -1.74 42.88 16.28
C ALA A 476 -2.54 42.13 15.18
N ARG A 477 -1.85 41.37 14.30
CA ARG A 477 -2.45 40.57 13.23
C ARG A 477 -2.63 39.11 13.61
N LEU A 478 -2.07 38.66 14.73
CA LEU A 478 -2.20 37.29 15.22
C LEU A 478 -3.43 37.20 16.12
N SER A 479 -4.60 36.91 15.53
CA SER A 479 -5.85 36.77 16.28
C SER A 479 -6.77 35.78 15.59
N GLY A 480 -7.26 34.81 16.33
CA GLY A 480 -7.96 33.65 15.78
C GLY A 480 -7.10 32.89 14.78
N ALA A 481 -7.75 32.37 13.74
CA ALA A 481 -7.10 31.67 12.64
C ALA A 481 -6.36 32.65 11.72
N THR A 482 -5.03 32.59 11.72
CA THR A 482 -4.17 33.48 10.92
C THR A 482 -3.30 32.67 9.98
N PRO A 483 -3.36 32.88 8.65
CA PRO A 483 -2.51 32.15 7.73
C PRO A 483 -1.07 32.66 7.79
N ILE A 484 -0.12 31.73 7.81
CA ILE A 484 1.32 31.95 7.72
C ILE A 484 1.83 31.23 6.47
N ALA A 485 2.73 31.89 5.75
CA ALA A 485 3.49 31.22 4.71
C ALA A 485 4.98 31.54 4.81
N ILE A 486 5.79 30.50 4.66
CA ILE A 486 7.25 30.54 4.64
C ILE A 486 7.66 30.12 3.24
N THR A 487 8.24 31.03 2.47
CA THR A 487 8.56 30.80 1.06
C THR A 487 10.03 30.99 0.78
N LEU A 488 10.60 30.12 -0.04
CA LEU A 488 11.97 30.24 -0.51
C LEU A 488 12.13 31.51 -1.35
N ARG A 489 12.92 32.46 -0.87
CA ARG A 489 13.29 33.70 -1.59
C ARG A 489 14.56 33.50 -2.41
N ARG A 490 15.53 32.74 -1.87
CA ARG A 490 16.80 32.39 -2.50
C ARG A 490 17.26 31.01 -2.01
N GLY A 491 17.93 30.26 -2.88
CA GLY A 491 18.40 28.89 -2.60
C GLY A 491 17.69 27.84 -3.46
N ALA A 492 18.01 26.56 -3.24
CA ALA A 492 17.40 25.43 -3.96
C ALA A 492 16.22 24.79 -3.20
N GLY A 493 16.19 24.94 -1.88
CA GLY A 493 15.16 24.40 -1.00
C GLY A 493 15.54 24.49 0.47
N PHE A 494 14.58 24.24 1.35
CA PHE A 494 14.81 24.09 2.78
C PHE A 494 14.13 22.82 3.33
N HIS A 495 14.50 22.43 4.54
CA HIS A 495 13.91 21.33 5.27
C HIS A 495 13.18 21.92 6.49
N ALA A 496 11.95 21.51 6.72
CA ALA A 496 11.11 22.01 7.80
C ALA A 496 10.86 20.90 8.84
N PHE A 497 11.01 21.24 10.12
CA PHE A 497 10.82 20.30 11.22
C PHE A 497 9.74 20.81 12.19
N HIS A 498 9.79 22.09 12.56
CA HIS A 498 8.83 22.61 13.54
C HIS A 498 8.70 24.13 13.46
N TYR A 499 7.51 24.64 13.75
CA TYR A 499 7.19 26.06 13.86
C TYR A 499 6.50 26.37 15.19
N TRP A 500 7.06 27.28 15.99
CA TRP A 500 6.42 27.78 17.21
C TRP A 500 6.09 29.26 17.08
N ILE A 501 4.87 29.62 17.45
CA ILE A 501 4.50 31.00 17.71
C ILE A 501 4.70 31.26 19.19
N VAL A 502 5.71 32.02 19.55
CA VAL A 502 5.98 32.38 20.95
C VAL A 502 5.69 33.84 21.20
N GLY A 503 5.16 34.17 22.38
CA GLY A 503 4.79 35.53 22.72
C GLY A 503 4.48 35.74 24.20
N ARG A 504 4.12 36.98 24.53
CA ARG A 504 3.75 37.43 25.87
C ARG A 504 2.30 37.88 25.93
#